data_AF-A0A3B4B3C2-F1
#
_entry.id   AF-A0A3B4B3C2-F1
#
_cell.length_a   1.000
_cell.length_b   1.000
_cell.length_c   1.000
_cell.angle_alpha   90.00
_cell.angle_beta   90.00
_cell.angle_gamma   90.00
#
_symmetry.space_group_name_H-M   'P 1'
#
loop_
_entity.id
_entity.type
_entity.pdbx_description
1 polymer ?
#
loop_
_entity_poly.entity_id
_entity_poly.type
_entity_poly.pdbx_seq_one_letter_code
_entity_poly.pdbx_strand_id
1 'polypeptide(L)'
;LKDTYGVNTQFLLGSYEGRVTLYMSTGSLQLRNVTLNDTGEYNVTITRADGTVMNGLTTLNVWGKSNKHKNTRSSKITVMTN
;
A
#
# COMPACT_ATOMS: atom_id res chain seq x y z
N LEU A 1 19.59 -15.25 -26.20
CA LEU A 1 19.23 -13.91 -26.71
C LEU A 1 18.32 -13.29 -25.66
N LYS A 2 18.71 -12.14 -25.10
CA LYS A 2 18.02 -11.49 -23.98
C LYS A 2 16.90 -10.63 -24.57
N ASP A 3 15.65 -10.98 -24.32
CA ASP A 3 14.48 -10.24 -24.79
C ASP A 3 14.35 -8.94 -23.98
N THR A 4 14.94 -7.89 -24.54
CA THR A 4 14.89 -6.52 -24.05
C THR A 4 13.60 -5.86 -24.52
N TYR A 5 12.56 -5.92 -23.69
CA TYR A 5 11.52 -4.89 -23.65
C TYR A 5 11.67 -4.16 -22.31
N GLY A 6 12.27 -2.98 -22.36
CA GLY A 6 12.64 -2.21 -21.18
C GLY A 6 11.43 -1.82 -20.36
N VAL A 7 11.22 -2.52 -19.25
CA VAL A 7 10.50 -1.95 -18.11
C VAL A 7 11.52 -1.10 -17.36
N ASN A 8 11.39 0.23 -17.44
CA ASN A 8 12.15 1.14 -16.60
C ASN A 8 11.63 1.06 -15.16
N THR A 9 11.81 -0.06 -14.47
CA THR A 9 11.43 -0.22 -13.06
C THR A 9 12.42 0.44 -12.10
N GLN A 10 13.57 0.94 -12.59
CA GLN A 10 14.73 1.18 -11.74
C GLN A 10 14.80 2.55 -11.03
N PHE A 11 13.85 3.47 -11.20
CA PHE A 11 14.01 4.85 -10.69
C PHE A 11 13.13 5.27 -9.50
N LEU A 12 12.26 4.42 -8.94
CA LEU A 12 11.38 4.79 -7.81
C LEU A 12 11.27 3.75 -6.68
N LEU A 13 11.99 2.63 -6.76
CA LEU A 13 11.74 1.48 -5.89
C LEU A 13 12.41 1.54 -4.51
N GLY A 14 13.14 2.59 -4.11
CA GLY A 14 13.75 2.60 -2.77
C GLY A 14 12.76 2.29 -1.64
N SER A 15 11.55 2.86 -1.70
CA SER A 15 10.50 2.64 -0.69
C SER A 15 9.64 1.40 -0.95
N TYR A 16 9.63 0.87 -2.19
CA TYR A 16 8.70 -0.17 -2.65
C TYR A 16 9.40 -1.49 -3.01
N GLU A 17 10.73 -1.52 -2.96
CA GLU A 17 11.56 -2.68 -3.23
C GLU A 17 11.17 -3.84 -2.31
N GLY A 18 11.05 -5.03 -2.90
CA GLY A 18 10.60 -6.24 -2.19
C GLY A 18 9.13 -6.26 -1.74
N ARG A 19 8.39 -5.15 -1.85
CA ARG A 19 6.98 -5.06 -1.43
C ARG A 19 6.00 -5.25 -2.59
N VAL A 20 6.43 -5.03 -3.82
CA VAL A 20 5.55 -5.02 -5.00
C VAL A 20 5.65 -6.33 -5.80
N THR A 21 4.51 -6.81 -6.32
CA THR A 21 4.42 -7.87 -7.32
C THR A 21 3.38 -7.48 -8.38
N LEU A 22 3.74 -7.53 -9.66
CA LEU A 22 2.82 -7.31 -10.78
C LEU A 22 2.49 -8.65 -11.45
N TYR A 23 1.21 -9.00 -11.49
CA TYR A 23 0.72 -10.22 -12.14
C TYR A 23 0.31 -9.89 -13.58
N MET A 24 1.24 -10.04 -14.52
CA MET A 24 1.02 -9.69 -15.94
C MET A 24 -0.13 -10.45 -16.60
N SER A 25 -0.42 -11.69 -16.16
CA SER A 25 -1.52 -12.49 -16.70
C SER A 25 -2.91 -11.91 -16.43
N THR A 26 -3.06 -11.14 -15.33
CA THR A 26 -4.33 -10.52 -14.93
C THR A 26 -4.27 -8.99 -14.90
N GLY A 27 -3.08 -8.40 -15.04
CA GLY A 27 -2.84 -6.98 -14.86
C GLY A 27 -2.95 -6.49 -13.41
N SER A 28 -2.99 -7.39 -12.42
CA SER A 28 -3.19 -7.03 -11.01
C SER A 28 -1.88 -6.66 -10.32
N LEU A 29 -1.90 -5.61 -9.49
CA LEU A 29 -0.78 -5.19 -8.65
C LEU A 29 -1.01 -5.63 -7.20
N GLN A 30 -0.03 -6.29 -6.60
CA GLN A 30 -0.01 -6.58 -5.17
C GLN A 30 1.06 -5.73 -4.50
N LEU A 31 0.65 -5.02 -3.44
CA LEU A 31 1.52 -4.26 -2.55
C LEU A 31 1.49 -4.89 -1.16
N ARG A 32 2.65 -5.20 -0.60
CA ARG A 32 2.84 -5.84 0.71
C ARG A 32 3.38 -4.84 1.72
N ASN A 33 3.23 -5.15 3.02
CA ASN A 33 3.69 -4.29 4.12
C ASN A 33 3.22 -2.84 3.94
N VAL A 34 1.92 -2.67 3.66
CA VAL A 34 1.29 -1.36 3.46
C VAL A 34 1.31 -0.55 4.76
N THR A 35 1.71 0.71 4.65
CA THR A 35 1.85 1.69 5.72
C THR A 35 1.00 2.92 5.44
N LEU A 36 0.83 3.81 6.42
CA LEU A 36 0.14 5.09 6.21
C LEU A 36 0.76 5.92 5.07
N ASN A 37 2.07 5.80 4.87
CA ASN A 37 2.83 6.52 3.83
C ASN A 37 2.54 6.01 2.41
N ASP A 38 1.89 4.85 2.28
CA ASP A 38 1.48 4.31 0.98
C ASP A 38 0.11 4.88 0.53
N THR A 39 -0.54 5.70 1.36
CA THR A 39 -1.78 6.41 0.97
C THR A 39 -1.50 7.38 -0.17
N GLY A 40 -2.34 7.35 -1.20
CA GLY A 40 -2.20 8.24 -2.34
C GLY A 40 -2.89 7.75 -3.60
N GLU A 41 -2.69 8.48 -4.67
CA GLU A 41 -3.17 8.14 -6.01
C GLU A 41 -2.17 7.23 -6.73
N TYR A 42 -2.69 6.19 -7.37
CA TYR A 42 -1.95 5.22 -8.15
C TYR A 42 -2.51 5.22 -9.58
N ASN A 43 -1.63 5.51 -10.54
CA ASN A 43 -1.94 5.45 -11.96
C ASN A 43 -1.35 4.17 -12.56
N VAL A 44 -2.14 3.47 -13.38
CA VAL A 44 -1.70 2.36 -14.21
C VAL A 44 -1.76 2.76 -15.68
N THR A 45 -0.65 2.55 -16.38
CA THR A 45 -0.58 2.74 -17.84
C THR A 45 -0.33 1.39 -18.49
N ILE A 46 -1.24 0.98 -19.38
CA ILE A 46 -1.14 -0.24 -20.17
C ILE A 46 -0.89 0.16 -21.62
N THR A 47 0.26 -0.22 -22.15
CA THR A 47 0.57 -0.12 -23.58
C THR A 47 0.35 -1.47 -24.23
N ARG A 48 -0.60 -1.55 -25.16
CA ARG A 48 -0.84 -2.75 -25.96
C ARG A 48 0.20 -2.89 -27.07
N ALA A 49 0.30 -4.11 -27.61
CA ALA A 49 1.20 -4.42 -28.72
C ALA A 49 0.92 -3.60 -29.99
N ASP A 50 -0.32 -3.14 -30.17
CA ASP A 50 -0.73 -2.26 -31.28
C ASP A 50 -0.40 -0.77 -31.04
N GLY A 51 0.25 -0.44 -29.92
CA GLY A 51 0.58 0.93 -29.53
C GLY A 51 -0.53 1.67 -28.80
N THR A 52 -1.72 1.07 -28.62
CA THR A 52 -2.80 1.67 -27.84
C THR A 52 -2.40 1.84 -26.38
N VAL A 53 -2.56 3.04 -25.84
CA VAL A 53 -2.31 3.36 -24.44
C VAL A 53 -3.63 3.50 -23.68
N MET A 54 -3.77 2.77 -22.58
CA MET A 54 -4.85 2.93 -21.62
C MET A 54 -4.31 3.39 -20.27
N ASN A 55 -5.02 4.32 -19.64
CA ASN A 55 -4.71 4.76 -18.28
C ASN A 55 -5.85 4.37 -17.34
N GLY A 56 -5.49 4.00 -16.11
CA GLY A 56 -6.43 3.72 -15.03
C GLY A 56 -5.97 4.42 -13.76
N LEU A 57 -6.92 4.97 -13.01
CA LEU A 57 -6.65 5.69 -11.77
C LEU A 57 -7.29 4.96 -10.60
N THR A 58 -6.57 4.85 -9.50
CA THR A 58 -7.12 4.39 -8.23
C THR A 58 -6.50 5.12 -7.07
N THR A 59 -7.16 5.11 -5.92
CA THR A 59 -6.67 5.76 -4.71
C THR A 59 -6.60 4.72 -3.60
N LEU A 60 -5.42 4.58 -2.99
CA LEU A 60 -5.24 3.77 -1.80
C LEU A 60 -5.38 4.67 -0.57
N ASN A 61 -6.33 4.35 0.31
CA ASN A 61 -6.49 5.01 1.60
C ASN A 61 -6.15 4.03 2.73
N VAL A 62 -5.07 4.31 3.46
CA VAL A 62 -4.63 3.48 4.58
C VAL A 62 -4.99 4.16 5.89
N TRP A 63 -5.71 3.44 6.76
CA TRP A 63 -6.16 3.97 8.04
C TRP A 63 -5.42 3.30 9.19
N GLY A 64 -4.90 4.11 10.12
CA GLY A 64 -4.27 3.63 11.34
C GLY A 64 -5.31 3.33 12.41
N LYS A 65 -5.00 2.40 13.32
CA LYS A 65 -5.81 2.25 14.53
C LYS A 65 -5.72 3.53 15.36
N SER A 66 -6.86 4.17 15.59
CA SER A 66 -6.92 5.24 16.58
C SER A 66 -6.81 4.63 17.97
N ASN A 67 -5.77 4.96 18.72
CA ASN A 67 -5.66 4.60 20.13
C ASN A 67 -6.65 5.46 20.93
N LYS A 68 -7.94 5.16 20.85
CA LYS A 68 -8.97 5.90 21.59
C LYS A 68 -9.11 5.53 23.07
N HIS A 69 -8.23 4.69 23.62
CA HIS A 69 -8.30 4.34 25.05
C HIS A 69 -6.92 4.23 25.71
N LYS A 70 -6.38 5.37 26.16
CA LYS A 70 -5.50 5.44 27.35
C LYS A 70 -6.09 6.31 28.46
N ASN A 71 -7.41 6.42 28.54
CA ASN A 71 -8.09 7.03 29.68
C ASN A 71 -8.90 5.96 30.43
N THR A 72 -8.25 5.29 31.38
CA THR A 72 -8.94 4.85 32.59
C THR A 72 -7.98 5.04 33.74
N ARG A 73 -8.04 6.20 34.39
CA ARG A 73 -7.50 6.34 35.76
C ARG A 73 -8.36 5.41 36.61
N SER A 74 -7.94 4.17 36.82
CA SER A 74 -8.59 3.30 37.79
C SER A 74 -8.34 3.91 39.17
N SER A 75 -9.38 4.50 39.75
CA SER A 75 -9.37 4.97 41.12
C SER A 75 -9.50 3.76 42.03
N LYS A 76 -8.56 3.60 42.97
CA LYS A 76 -8.57 2.55 43.98
C LYS A 76 -9.74 2.81 44.95
N ILE A 77 -10.74 1.93 44.96
CA ILE A 77 -11.80 1.93 45.98
C ILE A 77 -11.41 0.91 47.05
N THR A 78 -11.31 1.35 48.30
CA THR A 78 -11.13 0.52 49.50
C THR A 78 -12.32 0.79 50.41
N VAL A 79 -13.00 -0.27 50.86
CA VAL A 79 -14.02 -0.17 51.93
C VAL A 79 -13.56 -1.09 53.07
N MET A 80 -13.28 -0.49 54.23
CA MET A 80 -12.93 -1.18 55.49
C MET A 80 -14.15 -1.22 56.42
N THR A 81 -14.45 -2.44 56.89
CA THR A 81 -15.12 -2.93 58.13
C THR A 81 -16.18 -2.11 58.87
N ASN A 82 -17.09 -2.85 59.52
CA ASN A 82 -17.11 -2.92 61.00
C ASN A 82 -16.85 -4.35 61.43
#